data_AF-A0A1D2QZ92-F1
#
_entry.id   AF-A0A1D2QZ92-F1
#
_cell.length_a   1.000
_cell.length_b   1.000
_cell.length_c   1.000
_cell.angle_alpha   90.00
_cell.angle_beta   90.00
_cell.angle_gamma   90.00
#
_symmetry.space_group_name_H-M   'P 1'
#
loop_
_entity.id
_entity.type
_entity.pdbx_description
1 polymer ?
#
loop_
_entity_poly.entity_id
_entity_poly.type
_entity_poly.pdbx_seq_one_letter_code
_entity_poly.pdbx_strand_id
1 'polypeptide(L)'
;MFEEIKDIKPEKDDSRMLGAIAYAGSILISLLAPLLIYLIAREDKFARFHALQSLILGAALIVVFIVLWVFITIIAVVTFGLGAVLYLLLILLALAALVLYLYCAYLAYEGKAFQLPYITDFVLKNI
;
A
#
# COMPACT_ATOMS: atom_id res chain seq x y z
N MET A 1 6.59 14.12 -6.11
CA MET A 1 5.72 14.30 -4.92
C MET A 1 4.31 13.95 -5.37
N PHE A 2 3.54 13.20 -4.57
CA PHE A 2 2.16 12.86 -4.94
C PHE A 2 1.30 14.13 -4.98
N GLU A 3 0.38 14.20 -5.93
CA GLU A 3 -0.56 15.31 -6.03
C GLU A 3 -1.62 15.19 -4.94
N GLU A 4 -1.86 16.27 -4.22
CA GLU A 4 -2.86 16.31 -3.15
C GLU A 4 -4.28 16.43 -3.74
N ILE A 5 -5.19 15.62 -3.20
CA ILE A 5 -6.62 15.63 -3.57
C ILE A 5 -7.36 16.52 -2.59
N LYS A 6 -7.71 17.72 -3.02
CA LYS A 6 -8.27 18.76 -2.14
C LYS A 6 -9.70 18.47 -1.65
N ASP A 7 -10.43 17.62 -2.35
CA ASP A 7 -11.85 17.35 -2.07
C ASP A 7 -12.06 16.29 -0.97
N ILE A 8 -11.01 15.54 -0.61
CA ILE A 8 -11.05 14.51 0.44
C ILE A 8 -10.29 15.04 1.64
N LYS A 9 -11.01 15.40 2.69
CA LYS A 9 -10.47 15.96 3.93
C LYS A 9 -10.95 15.14 5.12
N PRO A 10 -10.18 15.07 6.22
CA PRO A 10 -10.62 14.40 7.43
C PRO A 10 -11.87 15.10 8.00
N GLU A 11 -12.92 14.33 8.24
CA GLU A 11 -14.20 14.82 8.77
C GLU A 11 -14.32 14.59 10.29
N LYS A 12 -13.58 13.60 10.82
CA LYS A 12 -13.57 13.22 12.24
C LYS A 12 -12.18 13.38 12.83
N ASP A 13 -12.12 13.47 14.16
CA ASP A 13 -10.85 13.62 14.90
C ASP A 13 -9.89 12.43 14.66
N ASP A 14 -10.43 11.22 14.49
CA ASP A 14 -9.66 9.99 14.30
C ASP A 14 -9.38 9.64 12.84
N SER A 15 -9.96 10.34 11.85
CA SER A 15 -9.82 10.07 10.42
C SER A 15 -8.35 9.98 9.98
N ARG A 16 -7.52 10.92 10.47
CA ARG A 16 -6.07 10.98 10.17
C ARG A 16 -5.35 9.75 10.68
N MET A 17 -5.70 9.32 11.90
CA MET A 17 -5.10 8.17 12.55
C MET A 17 -5.53 6.87 11.87
N LEU A 18 -6.81 6.71 11.53
CA LEU A 18 -7.30 5.56 10.77
C LEU A 18 -6.63 5.45 9.40
N GLY A 19 -6.51 6.56 8.68
CA GLY A 19 -5.79 6.60 7.40
C GLY A 19 -4.31 6.19 7.55
N ALA A 20 -3.62 6.70 8.57
CA ALA A 20 -2.23 6.34 8.85
C ALA A 20 -2.08 4.85 9.22
N ILE A 21 -2.98 4.32 10.07
CA ILE A 21 -2.97 2.90 10.48
C ILE A 21 -3.27 1.98 9.30
N ALA A 22 -4.09 2.41 8.32
CA ALA A 22 -4.32 1.61 7.12
C ALA A 22 -3.01 1.29 6.37
N TYR A 23 -2.07 2.24 6.33
CA TYR A 23 -0.75 2.03 5.75
C TYR A 23 0.22 1.35 6.71
N ALA A 24 0.41 1.90 7.91
CA ALA A 24 1.38 1.38 8.87
C ALA A 24 1.03 -0.05 9.34
N GLY A 25 -0.26 -0.32 9.55
CA GLY A 25 -0.78 -1.64 9.89
C GLY A 25 -0.58 -2.67 8.77
N SER A 26 -0.54 -2.24 7.51
CA SER A 26 -0.23 -3.14 6.38
C SER A 26 1.18 -3.72 6.46
N ILE A 27 2.11 -3.04 7.11
CA ILE A 27 3.48 -3.55 7.32
C ILE A 27 3.45 -4.77 8.27
N LEU A 28 2.53 -4.78 9.25
CA LEU A 28 2.46 -5.82 10.28
C LEU A 28 1.55 -6.97 9.90
N ILE A 29 0.36 -6.66 9.37
CA ILE A 29 -0.70 -7.65 9.10
C ILE A 29 -1.20 -7.62 7.65
N SER A 30 -0.42 -7.02 6.74
CA SER A 30 -0.70 -7.01 5.29
C SER A 30 -2.12 -6.46 5.01
N LEU A 31 -2.84 -7.09 4.08
CA LEU A 31 -4.17 -6.66 3.62
C LEU A 31 -5.23 -6.59 4.72
N LEU A 32 -5.03 -7.23 5.86
CA LEU A 32 -6.03 -7.26 6.93
C LEU A 32 -6.24 -5.89 7.58
N ALA A 33 -5.17 -5.15 7.85
CA ALA A 33 -5.27 -3.81 8.43
C ALA A 33 -6.15 -2.85 7.60
N PRO A 34 -5.83 -2.60 6.31
CA PRO A 34 -6.62 -1.69 5.49
C PRO A 34 -8.01 -2.24 5.19
N LEU A 35 -8.19 -3.57 5.08
CA LEU A 35 -9.52 -4.16 4.90
C LEU A 35 -10.43 -3.89 6.10
N LEU A 36 -9.94 -4.11 7.33
CA LEU A 36 -10.72 -3.86 8.54
C LEU A 36 -11.11 -2.38 8.64
N ILE A 37 -10.16 -1.48 8.39
CA ILE A 37 -10.43 -0.03 8.42
C ILE A 37 -11.47 0.35 7.37
N TYR A 38 -11.35 -0.19 6.15
CA TYR A 38 -12.31 0.07 5.07
C TYR A 38 -13.74 -0.38 5.45
N LEU A 39 -13.88 -1.49 6.18
CA LEU A 39 -15.18 -2.04 6.59
C LEU A 39 -15.83 -1.28 7.76
N ILE A 40 -15.03 -0.72 8.67
CA ILE A 40 -15.54 0.03 9.84
C ILE A 40 -15.75 1.52 9.54
N ALA A 41 -14.92 2.13 8.70
CA ALA A 41 -14.93 3.57 8.40
C ALA A 41 -15.98 3.95 7.34
N ARG A 42 -17.20 3.38 7.42
CA ARG A 42 -18.23 3.51 6.36
C ARG A 42 -18.67 4.96 6.10
N GLU A 43 -18.79 5.73 7.17
CA GLU A 43 -19.22 7.14 7.16
C GLU A 43 -18.03 8.11 7.19
N ASP A 44 -16.81 7.65 6.97
CA ASP A 44 -15.60 8.50 6.96
C ASP A 44 -14.88 8.35 5.62
N LYS A 45 -15.16 9.27 4.71
CA LYS A 45 -14.60 9.24 3.35
C LYS A 45 -13.08 9.30 3.34
N PHE A 46 -12.46 10.02 4.27
CA PHE A 46 -11.00 10.17 4.34
C PHE A 46 -10.34 8.86 4.78
N ALA A 47 -10.80 8.29 5.89
CA ALA A 47 -10.28 7.01 6.38
C ALA A 47 -10.54 5.88 5.37
N ARG A 48 -11.73 5.87 4.76
CA ARG A 48 -12.13 4.87 3.75
C ARG A 48 -11.31 4.99 2.46
N PHE A 49 -10.97 6.21 2.03
CA PHE A 49 -10.06 6.46 0.91
C PHE A 49 -8.69 5.85 1.14
N HIS A 50 -8.03 6.18 2.26
CA HIS A 50 -6.70 5.66 2.56
C HIS A 50 -6.70 4.15 2.82
N ALA A 51 -7.77 3.63 3.41
CA ALA A 51 -7.96 2.19 3.60
C ALA A 51 -8.04 1.45 2.26
N LEU A 52 -8.90 1.89 1.33
CA LEU A 52 -9.02 1.26 0.02
C LEU A 52 -7.74 1.42 -0.82
N GLN A 53 -7.12 2.61 -0.79
CA GLN A 53 -5.88 2.88 -1.49
C GLN A 53 -4.73 1.99 -0.97
N SER A 54 -4.59 1.83 0.35
CA SER A 54 -3.63 0.93 0.98
C SER A 54 -3.89 -0.54 0.65
N LEU A 55 -5.16 -0.96 0.62
CA LEU A 55 -5.56 -2.33 0.28
C LEU A 55 -5.17 -2.69 -1.16
N ILE A 56 -5.46 -1.80 -2.12
CA ILE A 56 -5.14 -2.02 -3.53
C ILE A 56 -3.63 -1.98 -3.75
N LEU A 57 -2.93 -1.04 -3.12
CA LEU A 57 -1.46 -0.99 -3.15
C LEU A 57 -0.86 -2.31 -2.65
N GLY A 58 -1.35 -2.83 -1.53
CA GLY A 58 -0.88 -4.10 -0.96
C GLY A 58 -1.14 -5.28 -1.88
N ALA A 59 -2.34 -5.35 -2.45
CA ALA A 59 -2.70 -6.41 -3.40
C ALA A 59 -1.80 -6.38 -4.65
N ALA A 60 -1.56 -5.18 -5.20
CA ALA A 60 -0.67 -4.99 -6.34
C ALA A 60 0.78 -5.40 -6.02
N LEU A 61 1.30 -4.98 -4.85
CA LEU A 61 2.64 -5.36 -4.41
C LEU A 61 2.77 -6.87 -4.24
N ILE A 62 1.79 -7.54 -3.63
CA ILE A 62 1.79 -9.02 -3.47
C ILE A 62 1.88 -9.71 -4.84
N VAL A 63 1.11 -9.26 -5.83
CA VAL A 63 1.16 -9.81 -7.20
C VAL A 63 2.57 -9.64 -7.79
N VAL A 64 3.15 -8.43 -7.69
CA VAL A 64 4.50 -8.16 -8.20
C VAL A 64 5.54 -9.05 -7.50
N PHE A 65 5.45 -9.19 -6.18
CA PHE A 65 6.34 -10.06 -5.40
C PHE A 65 6.26 -11.51 -5.84
N ILE A 66 5.05 -12.06 -6.00
CA ILE A 66 4.85 -13.45 -6.44
C ILE A 66 5.43 -13.66 -7.84
N VAL A 67 5.14 -12.76 -8.78
CA VAL A 67 5.64 -12.87 -10.16
C VAL A 67 7.17 -12.87 -10.20
N LEU A 68 7.81 -11.93 -9.50
CA LEU A 68 9.27 -11.85 -9.44
C LEU A 68 9.88 -13.05 -8.70
N TRP A 69 9.26 -13.48 -7.60
CA TRP A 69 9.73 -14.63 -6.84
C TRP A 69 9.71 -15.91 -7.68
N VAL A 70 8.63 -16.17 -8.43
CA VAL A 70 8.55 -17.33 -9.34
C VAL A 70 9.63 -17.25 -10.41
N PHE A 71 9.78 -16.08 -11.06
CA PHE A 71 10.78 -15.89 -12.12
C PHE A 71 12.21 -16.09 -11.63
N ILE A 72 12.57 -15.49 -10.49
CA ILE A 72 13.88 -15.65 -9.86
C ILE A 72 14.13 -17.12 -9.47
N THR A 73 13.12 -17.79 -8.92
CA THR A 73 13.23 -19.21 -8.53
C THR A 73 13.52 -20.09 -9.74
N ILE A 74 12.85 -19.86 -10.87
CA ILE A 74 13.11 -20.59 -12.12
C ILE A 74 14.57 -20.38 -12.57
N ILE A 75 15.05 -19.13 -12.58
CA ILE A 75 16.43 -18.82 -12.95
C ILE A 75 17.42 -19.50 -12.01
N ALA A 76 17.17 -19.45 -10.70
CA ALA A 76 18.04 -20.08 -9.71
C ALA A 76 18.13 -21.60 -9.95
N VAL A 77 17.01 -22.28 -10.22
CA VAL A 77 17.00 -23.72 -10.51
C VAL A 77 17.78 -24.04 -11.80
N VAL A 78 17.51 -23.33 -12.89
CA VAL A 78 18.14 -23.57 -14.20
C VAL A 78 19.65 -23.31 -14.17
N THR A 79 20.09 -22.39 -13.31
CA THR A 79 21.51 -22.02 -13.15
C THR A 79 22.21 -22.76 -11.99
N PHE A 80 21.60 -23.85 -11.48
CA PHE A 80 22.13 -24.65 -10.36
C PHE A 80 22.47 -23.81 -9.11
N GLY A 81 21.69 -22.76 -8.85
CA GLY A 81 21.77 -21.91 -7.66
C GLY A 81 22.48 -20.57 -7.87
N LEU A 82 23.21 -20.36 -8.96
CA LEU A 82 23.90 -19.08 -9.20
C LEU A 82 22.93 -17.89 -9.31
N GLY A 83 21.76 -18.12 -9.90
CA GLY A 83 20.69 -17.13 -10.01
C GLY A 83 20.07 -16.71 -8.69
N ALA A 84 20.36 -17.40 -7.57
CA ALA A 84 19.82 -17.04 -6.25
C ALA A 84 20.26 -15.64 -5.79
N VAL A 85 21.36 -15.09 -6.33
CA VAL A 85 21.77 -13.70 -6.07
C VAL A 85 20.67 -12.68 -6.41
N LEU A 86 19.77 -13.02 -7.36
CA LEU A 86 18.67 -12.15 -7.75
C LEU A 86 17.60 -11.99 -6.65
N TYR A 87 17.57 -12.84 -5.61
CA TYR A 87 16.69 -12.63 -4.46
C TYR A 87 17.00 -11.32 -3.70
N LEU A 88 18.21 -10.76 -3.86
CA LEU A 88 18.54 -9.43 -3.36
C LEU A 88 17.61 -8.34 -3.94
N LEU A 89 17.10 -8.52 -5.16
CA LEU A 89 16.13 -7.61 -5.77
C LEU A 89 14.79 -7.62 -5.03
N LEU A 90 14.37 -8.76 -4.48
CA LEU A 90 13.15 -8.83 -3.67
C LEU A 90 13.31 -8.09 -2.34
N ILE A 91 14.51 -8.13 -1.75
CA ILE A 91 14.82 -7.36 -0.53
C ILE A 91 14.75 -5.86 -0.82
N LEU A 92 15.36 -5.42 -1.93
CA LEU A 92 15.29 -4.01 -2.35
C LEU A 92 13.84 -3.56 -2.62
N LEU A 93 13.05 -4.41 -3.27
CA LEU A 93 11.62 -4.15 -3.49
C LEU A 93 10.87 -4.04 -2.15
N ALA A 94 11.19 -4.90 -1.18
CA ALA A 94 10.55 -4.87 0.14
C ALA A 94 10.89 -3.60 0.91
N LEU A 95 12.13 -3.14 0.84
CA LEU A 95 12.55 -1.87 1.42
C LEU A 95 11.89 -0.68 0.73
N ALA A 96 11.79 -0.69 -0.59
CA ALA A 96 11.08 0.36 -1.34
C ALA A 96 9.59 0.40 -0.97
N ALA A 97 8.94 -0.76 -0.86
CA ALA A 97 7.56 -0.88 -0.40
C ALA A 97 7.41 -0.36 1.04
N LEU A 98 8.33 -0.70 1.94
CA LEU A 98 8.32 -0.21 3.32
C LEU A 98 8.39 1.32 3.38
N VAL A 99 9.33 1.93 2.65
CA VAL A 99 9.46 3.40 2.57
C VAL A 99 8.19 4.03 2.00
N LEU A 100 7.62 3.44 0.95
CA LEU A 100 6.37 3.89 0.37
C LEU A 100 5.21 3.86 1.39
N TYR A 101 5.04 2.75 2.11
CA TYR A 101 4.00 2.62 3.13
C TYR A 101 4.18 3.63 4.26
N LEU A 102 5.41 3.84 4.74
CA LEU A 102 5.70 4.83 5.78
C LEU A 102 5.42 6.26 5.29
N TYR A 103 5.78 6.58 4.05
CA TYR A 103 5.51 7.89 3.46
C TYR A 103 4.01 8.13 3.27
N CYS A 104 3.26 7.13 2.79
CA CYS A 104 1.81 7.18 2.69
C CYS A 104 1.14 7.34 4.06
N ALA A 105 1.61 6.61 5.08
CA ALA A 105 1.14 6.74 6.46
C ALA A 105 1.37 8.15 7.00
N TYR A 106 2.56 8.71 6.76
CA TYR A 106 2.89 10.08 7.14
C TYR A 106 1.97 11.11 6.48
N LEU A 107 1.72 11.01 5.17
CA LEU A 107 0.82 11.92 4.47
C LEU A 107 -0.64 11.82 4.98
N ALA A 108 -1.12 10.61 5.23
CA ALA A 108 -2.44 10.38 5.80
C ALA A 108 -2.54 10.96 7.23
N TYR A 109 -1.49 10.83 8.04
CA TYR A 109 -1.40 11.44 9.36
C TYR A 109 -1.40 12.98 9.28
N GLU A 110 -0.72 13.55 8.29
CA GLU A 110 -0.79 14.98 7.96
C GLU A 110 -2.17 15.42 7.44
N GLY A 111 -3.12 14.50 7.26
CA GLY A 111 -4.48 14.82 6.82
C GLY A 111 -4.60 15.08 5.31
N LYS A 112 -3.64 14.59 4.53
CA LYS A 112 -3.57 14.79 3.08
C LYS A 112 -4.03 13.53 2.36
N ALA A 113 -5.11 13.63 1.59
CA ALA A 113 -5.41 12.66 0.56
C ALA A 113 -4.50 12.93 -0.66
N PHE A 114 -4.00 11.88 -1.31
CA PHE A 114 -3.02 12.02 -2.38
C PHE A 114 -3.20 10.99 -3.49
N GLN A 115 -2.74 11.34 -4.69
CA GLN A 115 -2.79 10.47 -5.85
C GLN A 115 -1.55 9.56 -5.91
N LEU A 116 -1.80 8.26 -5.72
CA LEU A 116 -0.93 7.20 -6.19
C LEU A 116 -1.24 6.85 -7.66
N PRO A 117 -0.22 6.78 -8.52
CA PRO A 117 -0.42 6.49 -9.94
C PRO A 117 -1.07 5.11 -10.11
N TYR A 118 -1.88 4.99 -11.18
CA TYR A 118 -2.60 3.78 -11.59
C TYR A 118 -3.73 3.29 -10.67
N ILE A 119 -3.67 3.55 -9.35
CA ILE A 119 -4.64 2.99 -8.40
C ILE A 119 -5.68 4.00 -7.91
N THR A 120 -5.36 5.30 -7.90
CA THR A 120 -6.22 6.31 -7.25
C THR A 120 -7.55 6.51 -7.96
N ASP A 121 -7.58 6.46 -9.29
CA ASP A 121 -8.83 6.60 -10.06
C ASP A 121 -9.82 5.49 -9.71
N PHE A 122 -9.31 4.27 -9.51
CA PHE A 122 -10.13 3.16 -9.04
C PHE A 122 -10.64 3.40 -7.62
N VAL A 123 -9.79 3.89 -6.71
CA VAL A 123 -10.19 4.23 -5.34
C VAL A 123 -11.33 5.24 -5.36
N LEU A 124 -11.16 6.36 -6.08
CA LEU A 124 -12.15 7.45 -6.14
C LEU A 124 -13.51 7.00 -6.68
N LYS A 125 -13.53 6.02 -7.60
CA LYS A 125 -14.77 5.46 -8.14
C LYS A 125 -15.55 4.58 -7.14
N ASN A 126 -14.89 4.08 -6.09
CA ASN A 126 -15.43 3.05 -5.19
C ASN A 126 -15.57 3.52 -3.72
N ILE A 127 -15.36 4.81 -3.44
CA ILE A 127 -15.56 5.39 -2.10
C ILE A 127 -16.88 6.15 -1.98
#